data_AF-A0A9D3W801-F1
#
_entry.id   AF-A0A9D3W801-F1
#
_cell.length_a   1.000
_cell.length_b   1.000
_cell.length_c   1.000
_cell.angle_alpha   90.00
_cell.angle_beta   90.00
_cell.angle_gamma   90.00
#
_symmetry.space_group_name_H-M   'P 1'
#
loop_
_entity.id
_entity.type
_entity.pdbx_description
1 polymer ?
#
loop_
_entity_poly.entity_id
_entity_poly.type
_entity_poly.pdbx_seq_one_letter_code
_entity_poly.pdbx_strand_id
1 'polypeptide(L)'
;MLILGYDYSSGVWQLEGEAYIPSGTDATSVMQVFGGSSRATTIMLRVYSAKLTVYRSPTVLENVYNRWLKVNIHDVGASNVKVYIDGFQRYQGSGAGGNNHYFKFI
;
A
#
# COMPACT_ATOMS: atom_id res chain seq x y z
N MET A 1 11.18 -0.91 -4.97
CA MET A 1 12.17 -1.67 -4.18
C MET A 1 11.49 -2.74 -3.33
N LEU A 2 12.04 -3.97 -3.28
CA LEU A 2 11.67 -5.01 -2.30
C LEU A 2 12.41 -4.74 -0.99
N ILE A 3 11.75 -4.91 0.15
CA ILE A 3 12.40 -4.81 1.47
C ILE A 3 12.84 -6.21 1.91
N LEU A 4 14.15 -6.47 1.86
CA LEU A 4 14.73 -7.79 2.09
C LEU A 4 14.80 -8.14 3.58
N GLY A 5 14.54 -9.41 3.92
CA GLY A 5 14.67 -9.95 5.28
C GLY A 5 13.45 -9.69 6.18
N TYR A 6 12.36 -9.19 5.62
CA TYR A 6 11.10 -8.89 6.34
C TYR A 6 9.90 -9.59 5.71
N ASP A 7 10.15 -10.77 5.13
CA ASP A 7 9.09 -11.66 4.68
C ASP A 7 8.37 -12.23 5.91
N TYR A 8 7.04 -12.35 5.83
CA TYR A 8 6.23 -12.77 6.98
C TYR A 8 5.05 -13.64 6.58
N SER A 9 4.62 -14.48 7.53
CA SER A 9 3.47 -15.39 7.36
C SER A 9 2.34 -15.11 8.35
N SER A 10 2.63 -14.43 9.45
CA SER A 10 1.70 -14.19 10.57
C SER A 10 2.18 -13.01 11.42
N GLY A 11 1.38 -12.63 12.42
CA GLY A 11 1.68 -11.52 13.32
C GLY A 11 1.24 -10.17 12.77
N VAL A 12 1.71 -9.11 13.41
CA VAL A 12 1.35 -7.73 13.08
C VAL A 12 2.55 -7.06 12.44
N TRP A 13 2.38 -6.55 11.23
CA TRP A 13 3.46 -5.95 10.45
C TRP A 13 3.08 -4.57 9.95
N GLN A 14 4.05 -3.67 9.96
CA GLN A 14 3.89 -2.30 9.53
C GLN A 14 5.08 -1.87 8.67
N LEU A 15 4.78 -1.12 7.61
CA LEU A 15 5.78 -0.35 6.88
C LEU A 15 5.32 1.10 6.77
N GLU A 16 6.22 2.02 7.09
CA GLU A 16 6.07 3.45 6.81
C GLU A 16 7.14 3.92 5.84
N GLY A 17 6.78 4.80 4.92
CA GLY A 17 7.70 5.46 4.01
C GLY A 17 7.11 6.76 3.45
N GLU A 18 7.96 7.59 2.87
CA GLU A 18 7.56 8.83 2.24
C GLU A 18 7.60 8.71 0.72
N ALA A 19 6.58 9.22 0.04
CA ALA A 19 6.49 9.23 -1.42
C ALA A 19 6.25 10.64 -1.93
N TYR A 20 7.07 11.08 -2.88
CA TYR A 20 6.80 12.28 -3.67
C TYR A 20 6.24 11.87 -5.03
N ILE A 21 5.11 12.46 -5.42
CA ILE A 21 4.45 12.13 -6.68
C ILE A 21 4.52 13.35 -7.59
N PRO A 22 5.40 13.37 -8.62
CA PRO A 22 5.42 14.46 -9.59
C PRO A 22 4.10 14.61 -10.35
N SER A 23 3.77 15.84 -10.73
CA SER A 23 2.62 16.07 -11.62
C SER A 23 2.75 15.29 -12.92
N GLY A 24 1.64 14.69 -13.36
CA GLY A 24 1.59 13.85 -14.56
C GLY A 24 1.92 12.38 -14.32
N THR A 25 2.34 11.98 -13.10
CA THR A 25 2.44 10.56 -12.74
C THR A 25 1.07 9.91 -12.78
N ASP A 26 0.92 8.88 -13.60
CA ASP A 26 -0.34 8.14 -13.74
C ASP A 26 -0.07 6.63 -13.88
N ALA A 27 -1.09 5.82 -13.59
CA ALA A 27 -1.06 4.36 -13.65
C ALA A 27 0.12 3.69 -12.89
N THR A 28 0.73 4.40 -11.94
CA THR A 28 1.97 3.99 -11.28
C THR A 28 1.68 3.55 -9.85
N SER A 29 2.35 2.49 -9.41
CA SER A 29 2.24 2.00 -8.03
C SER A 29 3.19 2.78 -7.12
N VAL A 30 2.73 3.07 -5.90
CA VAL A 30 3.53 3.78 -4.87
C VAL A 30 4.01 2.79 -3.81
N MET A 31 3.15 1.84 -3.44
CA MET A 31 3.41 0.87 -2.40
C MET A 31 2.63 -0.41 -2.68
N GLN A 32 3.19 -1.56 -2.30
CA GLN A 32 2.53 -2.85 -2.44
C GLN A 32 2.88 -3.78 -1.27
N VAL A 33 1.90 -4.57 -0.81
CA VAL A 33 2.13 -5.79 -0.04
C VAL A 33 1.87 -6.98 -0.96
N PHE A 34 2.92 -7.72 -1.28
CA PHE A 34 2.80 -8.95 -2.04
C PHE A 34 2.53 -10.13 -1.09
N GLY A 35 2.03 -11.23 -1.65
CA GLY A 35 1.63 -12.40 -0.86
C GLY A 35 0.12 -12.45 -0.74
N GLY A 36 -0.49 -13.46 -1.33
CA GLY A 36 -1.93 -13.64 -1.41
C GLY A 36 -2.27 -15.00 -1.99
N SER A 37 -3.35 -15.62 -1.51
CA SER A 37 -3.82 -16.92 -2.03
C SER A 37 -4.87 -16.76 -3.13
N SER A 38 -5.77 -15.78 -2.98
CA SER A 38 -6.82 -15.49 -3.97
C SER A 38 -6.33 -14.62 -5.15
N ARG A 39 -5.25 -13.88 -4.94
CA ARG A 39 -4.57 -13.01 -5.91
C ARG A 39 -3.14 -12.81 -5.44
N ALA A 40 -2.21 -12.48 -6.34
CA ALA A 40 -0.79 -12.38 -5.99
C ALA A 40 -0.45 -11.26 -4.96
N THR A 41 -1.33 -10.27 -4.80
CA THR A 41 -1.07 -9.06 -4.03
C THR A 41 -2.14 -8.86 -2.97
N THR A 42 -1.72 -8.67 -1.72
CA THR A 42 -2.61 -8.34 -0.60
C THR A 42 -3.15 -6.92 -0.73
N ILE A 43 -2.29 -5.93 -0.95
CA ILE A 43 -2.71 -4.55 -1.25
C ILE A 43 -1.73 -3.86 -2.19
N MET A 44 -2.21 -2.90 -2.99
CA MET A 44 -1.37 -2.03 -3.80
C MET A 44 -1.96 -0.63 -3.78
N LEU A 45 -1.15 0.39 -3.54
CA LEU A 45 -1.52 1.78 -3.73
C LEU A 45 -1.06 2.25 -5.10
N ARG A 46 -1.95 2.88 -5.87
CA ARG A 46 -1.66 3.37 -7.22
C ARG A 46 -2.16 4.78 -7.43
N VAL A 47 -1.40 5.54 -8.22
CA VAL A 47 -1.80 6.86 -8.70
C VAL A 47 -2.65 6.70 -9.96
N TYR A 48 -3.83 7.32 -9.95
CA TYR A 48 -4.68 7.50 -11.12
C TYR A 48 -5.26 8.92 -11.14
N SER A 49 -5.02 9.67 -12.20
CA SER A 49 -5.61 11.01 -12.41
C SER A 49 -5.53 11.92 -11.18
N ALA A 50 -4.32 12.11 -10.63
CA ALA A 50 -4.05 12.88 -9.39
C ALA A 50 -4.66 12.31 -8.09
N LYS A 51 -5.14 11.06 -8.11
CA LYS A 51 -5.67 10.36 -6.93
C LYS A 51 -4.78 9.20 -6.56
N LEU A 52 -4.57 8.99 -5.27
CA LEU A 52 -4.05 7.74 -4.74
C LEU A 52 -5.23 6.81 -4.46
N THR A 53 -5.15 5.58 -4.94
CA THR A 53 -6.22 4.59 -4.89
C THR A 53 -5.70 3.26 -4.35
N VAL A 54 -6.59 2.45 -3.76
CA VAL A 54 -6.32 1.03 -3.55
C VAL A 54 -6.55 0.28 -4.86
N TYR A 55 -5.47 -0.19 -5.47
CA TYR A 55 -5.40 -0.75 -6.82
C TYR A 55 -6.02 0.15 -7.89
N ARG A 56 -7.36 0.20 -8.01
CA ARG A 56 -8.08 1.15 -8.90
C ARG A 56 -9.20 1.90 -8.17
N SER A 57 -9.67 1.36 -7.04
CA SER A 57 -10.76 1.89 -6.22
C SER A 57 -10.78 1.13 -4.88
N PRO A 58 -11.07 1.81 -3.75
CA PRO A 58 -11.46 3.21 -3.62
C PRO A 58 -10.30 4.20 -3.74
N THR A 59 -10.64 5.47 -3.95
CA THR A 59 -9.72 6.61 -3.75
C THR A 59 -9.48 6.79 -2.25
N VAL A 60 -8.21 6.91 -1.85
CA VAL A 60 -7.79 7.15 -0.47
C VAL A 60 -7.32 8.58 -0.23
N LEU A 61 -6.84 9.24 -1.28
CA LEU A 61 -6.45 10.66 -1.26
C LEU A 61 -6.55 11.25 -2.67
N GLU A 62 -7.03 12.48 -2.78
CA GLU A 62 -7.03 13.28 -4.01
C GLU A 62 -5.93 14.34 -3.98
N ASN A 63 -5.62 14.92 -5.14
CA ASN A 63 -4.66 16.02 -5.32
C ASN A 63 -3.26 15.68 -4.77
N VAL A 64 -2.73 14.53 -5.21
CA VAL A 64 -1.52 13.93 -4.64
C VAL A 64 -0.21 14.47 -5.21
N TYR A 65 -0.28 15.31 -6.24
CA TYR A 65 0.90 15.78 -6.97
C TYR A 65 1.72 16.82 -6.21
N ASN A 66 3.02 16.84 -6.53
CA ASN A 66 4.01 17.83 -6.13
C ASN A 66 4.10 18.05 -4.61
N ARG A 67 3.90 16.99 -3.83
CA ARG A 67 4.10 17.01 -2.39
C ARG A 67 4.56 15.65 -1.87
N TRP A 68 5.22 15.68 -0.71
CA TRP A 68 5.53 14.48 0.05
C TRP A 68 4.28 13.97 0.75
N LEU A 69 4.06 12.67 0.65
CA LEU A 69 3.04 11.92 1.36
C LEU A 69 3.73 10.94 2.29
N LYS A 70 3.33 10.92 3.55
CA LYS A 70 3.70 9.82 4.45
C LYS A 70 2.70 8.69 4.28
N VAL A 71 3.18 7.54 3.82
CA VAL A 71 2.38 6.34 3.55
C VAL A 71 2.73 5.29 4.58
N ASN A 72 1.73 4.80 5.29
CA ASN A 72 1.89 3.74 6.28
C ASN A 72 0.86 2.64 6.04
N ILE A 73 1.34 1.40 5.89
CA ILE A 73 0.51 0.21 5.79
C ILE A 73 0.70 -0.65 7.02
N HIS A 74 -0.41 -1.06 7.60
CA HIS A 74 -0.48 -1.97 8.72
C HIS A 74 -1.26 -3.22 8.31
N ASP A 75 -0.60 -4.37 8.31
CA ASP A 75 -1.20 -5.68 8.01
C ASP A 75 -1.25 -6.54 9.27
N VAL A 76 -2.46 -6.91 9.67
CA VAL A 76 -2.73 -7.72 10.86
C VAL A 76 -3.02 -9.15 10.44
N GLY A 77 -2.08 -10.05 10.74
CA GLY A 77 -2.19 -11.48 10.52
C GLY A 77 -2.39 -11.86 9.05
N ALA A 78 -1.86 -11.07 8.11
CA ALA A 78 -2.07 -11.27 6.67
C ALA A 78 -3.55 -11.27 6.22
N SER A 79 -4.42 -10.65 7.02
CA SER A 79 -5.87 -10.81 6.90
C SER A 79 -6.65 -9.49 6.90
N ASN A 80 -6.10 -8.45 7.52
CA ASN A 80 -6.73 -7.13 7.57
C ASN A 80 -5.67 -6.04 7.43
N VAL A 81 -5.83 -5.24 6.37
CA VAL A 81 -4.90 -4.18 6.00
C VAL A 81 -5.53 -2.82 6.29
N LYS A 82 -4.76 -1.93 6.91
CA LYS A 82 -5.09 -0.52 7.09
C LYS A 82 -4.08 0.35 6.35
N VAL A 83 -4.58 1.39 5.68
CA VAL A 83 -3.76 2.38 4.98
C VAL A 83 -3.91 3.71 5.71
N TYR A 84 -2.79 4.32 6.04
CA TYR A 84 -2.71 5.67 6.57
C TYR A 84 -1.95 6.55 5.59
N ILE A 85 -2.51 7.73 5.30
CA ILE A 85 -1.85 8.77 4.50
C ILE A 85 -1.77 10.02 5.37
N ASP A 86 -0.56 10.54 5.55
CA ASP A 86 -0.23 11.66 6.44
C ASP A 86 -0.74 11.44 7.87
N GLY A 87 -0.68 10.19 8.35
CA GLY A 87 -1.12 9.81 9.70
C GLY A 87 -2.63 9.59 9.85
N PHE A 88 -3.45 9.88 8.84
CA PHE A 88 -4.89 9.65 8.87
C PHE A 88 -5.25 8.31 8.23
N GLN A 89 -6.05 7.48 8.89
CA GLN A 89 -6.55 6.24 8.31
C GLN A 89 -7.46 6.57 7.13
N ARG A 90 -7.12 6.11 5.94
CA ARG A 90 -7.88 6.35 4.70
C ARG A 90 -8.58 5.10 4.17
N TYR A 91 -8.14 3.92 4.59
CA TYR A 91 -8.71 2.66 4.14
C TYR A 91 -8.53 1.56 5.19
N GLN A 92 -9.51 0.66 5.21
CA GLN A 92 -9.42 -0.63 5.88
C GLN A 92 -10.09 -1.69 4.98
N GLY A 93 -9.47 -2.85 4.85
CA GLY A 93 -10.04 -3.95 4.09
C GLY A 93 -9.33 -5.27 4.34
N SER A 94 -9.92 -6.35 3.86
CA SER A 94 -9.34 -7.69 3.98
C SER A 94 -8.07 -7.81 3.14
N GLY A 95 -7.09 -8.55 3.66
CA GLY A 95 -5.95 -9.02 2.88
C GLY A 95 -6.34 -10.10 1.86
N ALA A 96 -5.35 -10.64 1.14
CA ALA A 96 -5.59 -11.66 0.12
C ALA A 96 -5.37 -13.11 0.62
N GLY A 97 -5.15 -13.30 1.93
CA GLY A 97 -4.73 -14.58 2.53
C GLY A 97 -3.30 -14.94 2.15
N GLY A 98 -2.92 -16.20 2.25
CA GLY A 98 -1.55 -16.66 1.95
C GLY A 98 -0.67 -16.73 3.20
N ASN A 99 0.52 -17.31 3.02
CA ASN A 99 1.43 -17.66 4.12
C ASN A 99 2.85 -17.08 3.91
N ASN A 100 3.04 -16.25 2.89
CA ASN A 100 4.31 -15.58 2.63
C ASN A 100 4.04 -14.21 2.01
N HIS A 101 4.38 -13.17 2.75
CA HIS A 101 4.07 -11.78 2.46
C HIS A 101 5.33 -10.94 2.55
N TYR A 102 5.39 -9.88 1.77
CA TYR A 102 6.49 -8.93 1.84
C TYR A 102 6.08 -7.57 1.30
N PHE A 103 6.75 -6.54 1.80
CA PHE A 103 6.49 -5.17 1.41
C PHE A 103 7.37 -4.73 0.23
N LYS A 104 6.79 -3.89 -0.62
CA LYS A 104 7.49 -3.14 -1.66
C LYS A 104 7.10 -1.68 -1.56
N PHE A 105 8.10 -0.80 -1.59
CA PHE A 105 7.91 0.64 -1.73
C PHE A 105 8.51 1.04 -3.07
N ILE A 106 7.77 1.77 -3.91
CA ILE A 106 8.09 1.95 -5.34
C ILE A 106 8.56 3.38 -5.58
#